data_AF-A0A9C7RKJ8-F1
#
_entry.id   AF-A0A9C7RKJ8-F1
#
_cell.length_a   1.000
_cell.length_b   1.000
_cell.length_c   1.000
_cell.angle_alpha   90.00
_cell.angle_beta   90.00
_cell.angle_gamma   90.00
#
_symmetry.space_group_name_H-M   'P 1'
#
loop_
_entity.id
_entity.type
_entity.pdbx_description
1 polymer ?
#
loop_
_entity_poly.entity_id
_entity_poly.type
_entity_poly.pdbx_seq_one_letter_code
_entity_poly.pdbx_strand_id
1 'polypeptide(L)'
;MIPKTISRDHLLEAAKIIDREGIPKMRQSTRYNVLVTGKKYPPKYLIAVACELATGKMLSSQGYNGGAESNSFLRVRGFSITDKYGRIITRP
;
A
#
# COMPACT_ATOMS: atom_id res chain seq x y z
N MET A 1 -7.47 11.91 0.91
CA MET A 1 -6.08 12.16 1.37
C MET A 1 -5.69 11.09 2.37
N ILE A 2 -4.47 10.55 2.27
CA ILE A 2 -3.97 9.49 3.17
C ILE A 2 -3.63 10.07 4.56
N PRO A 3 -4.15 9.51 5.67
CA PRO A 3 -3.81 9.95 7.02
C PRO A 3 -2.32 9.81 7.31
N LYS A 4 -1.73 10.87 7.86
CA LYS A 4 -0.31 10.88 8.27
C LYS A 4 -0.03 10.00 9.49
N THR A 5 -1.08 9.60 10.21
CA THR A 5 -1.03 8.71 11.40
C THR A 5 -0.60 7.28 11.07
N ILE A 6 -0.65 6.87 9.80
CA ILE A 6 -0.16 5.55 9.39
C ILE A 6 1.37 5.54 9.49
N SER A 7 1.89 4.70 10.38
CA SER A 7 3.31 4.43 10.58
C SER A 7 3.81 3.32 9.66
N ARG A 8 5.13 3.08 9.68
CA ARG A 8 5.74 1.95 8.98
C ARG A 8 5.27 0.61 9.56
N ASP A 9 5.08 0.53 10.88
CA ASP A 9 4.61 -0.68 11.56
C ASP A 9 3.19 -1.05 11.14
N HIS A 10 2.28 -0.08 11.02
CA HIS A 10 0.93 -0.32 10.50
C HIS A 10 0.95 -0.90 9.07
N LEU A 11 1.91 -0.49 8.24
CA LEU A 11 2.08 -1.04 6.89
C LEU A 11 2.62 -2.47 6.90
N LEU A 12 3.53 -2.80 7.82
CA LEU A 12 4.03 -4.17 8.00
C LEU A 12 2.95 -5.11 8.53
N GLU A 13 2.15 -4.64 9.48
CA GLU A 13 1.02 -5.39 10.02
C GLU A 13 -0.08 -5.58 8.98
N ALA A 14 -0.39 -4.55 8.20
CA ALA A 14 -1.29 -4.65 7.06
C ALA A 14 -0.84 -5.72 6.04
N ALA A 15 0.46 -5.82 5.76
CA ALA A 15 0.98 -6.88 4.89
C ALA A 15 0.73 -8.28 5.46
N LYS A 16 0.87 -8.47 6.78
CA LYS A 16 0.55 -9.75 7.45
C LYS A 16 -0.93 -10.10 7.38
N ILE A 17 -1.82 -9.11 7.51
CA ILE A 17 -3.26 -9.32 7.37
C ILE A 17 -3.60 -9.74 5.94
N ILE A 18 -3.05 -9.02 4.94
CA ILE A 18 -3.25 -9.36 3.52
C ILE A 18 -2.70 -10.74 3.19
N ASP A 19 -1.60 -11.17 3.81
CA ASP A 19 -1.09 -12.54 3.65
C ASP A 19 -2.05 -13.61 4.18
N ARG A 20 -2.84 -13.29 5.22
CA ARG A 20 -3.80 -14.22 5.83
C ARG A 20 -5.15 -14.22 5.12
N GLU A 21 -5.69 -13.04 4.80
CA GLU A 21 -7.01 -12.88 4.20
C GLU A 21 -7.00 -12.94 2.67
N GLY A 22 -5.83 -12.71 2.07
CA GLY A 22 -5.67 -12.59 0.63
C GLY A 22 -6.03 -11.20 0.09
N ILE A 23 -5.85 -11.04 -1.22
CA ILE A 23 -6.15 -9.79 -1.93
C ILE A 23 -7.46 -9.97 -2.70
N PRO A 24 -8.52 -9.22 -2.38
CA PRO A 24 -9.75 -9.24 -3.16
C PRO A 24 -9.49 -8.87 -4.63
N LYS A 25 -10.14 -9.54 -5.60
CA LYS A 25 -9.95 -9.28 -7.04
C LYS A 25 -10.09 -7.81 -7.41
N MET A 26 -11.05 -7.10 -6.81
CA MET A 26 -11.29 -5.67 -7.04
C MET A 26 -10.20 -4.74 -6.47
N ARG A 27 -9.32 -5.26 -5.61
CA ARG A 27 -8.23 -4.50 -4.96
C ARG A 27 -6.84 -4.90 -5.46
N GLN A 28 -6.76 -5.68 -6.54
CA GLN A 28 -5.50 -6.00 -7.18
C GLN A 28 -4.84 -4.75 -7.79
N SER A 29 -3.51 -4.74 -7.76
CA SER A 29 -2.70 -3.71 -8.42
C SER A 29 -2.84 -3.81 -9.94
N THR A 30 -3.13 -2.71 -10.61
CA THR A 30 -3.18 -2.66 -12.09
C THR A 30 -1.88 -2.15 -12.72
N ARG A 31 -1.13 -1.29 -12.02
CA ARG A 31 0.07 -0.62 -12.56
C ARG A 31 1.32 -0.72 -11.69
N TYR A 32 1.15 -0.58 -10.37
CA TYR A 32 2.24 -0.53 -9.42
C TYR A 32 2.01 -1.48 -8.26
N ASN A 33 3.11 -2.00 -7.73
CA ASN A 33 3.18 -2.82 -6.53
C ASN A 33 4.09 -2.14 -5.50
N VAL A 34 3.90 -2.45 -4.24
CA VAL A 34 4.85 -2.13 -3.18
C VAL A 34 5.50 -3.42 -2.69
N LEU A 35 6.82 -3.38 -2.53
CA LEU A 35 7.60 -4.48 -1.99
C LEU A 35 7.68 -4.34 -0.46
N VAL A 36 7.11 -5.32 0.24
CA VAL A 36 7.17 -5.43 1.71
C VAL A 36 7.78 -6.79 2.02
N THR A 37 8.92 -6.81 2.71
CA THR A 37 9.59 -8.05 3.15
C THR A 37 9.76 -9.08 2.02
N GLY A 38 10.10 -8.63 0.81
CA GLY A 38 10.29 -9.48 -0.37
C GLY A 38 9.02 -9.90 -1.12
N LYS A 39 7.82 -9.54 -0.62
CA LYS A 39 6.53 -9.82 -1.25
C LYS A 39 5.92 -8.56 -1.86
N LYS A 40 5.13 -8.74 -2.94
CA LYS A 40 4.48 -7.65 -3.68
C LYS A 40 3.03 -7.48 -3.22
N TYR A 41 2.65 -6.26 -2.91
CA TYR A 41 1.29 -5.92 -2.49
C TYR A 41 0.73 -4.77 -3.33
N PRO A 42 -0.61 -4.69 -3.50
CA PRO A 42 -1.25 -3.52 -4.09
C PRO A 42 -1.07 -2.31 -3.17
N PRO A 43 -0.45 -1.20 -3.62
CA PRO A 43 -0.16 -0.03 -2.79
C PRO A 43 -1.40 0.52 -2.11
N LYS A 44 -2.49 0.66 -2.88
CA LYS A 44 -3.77 1.19 -2.41
C LYS A 44 -4.43 0.26 -1.39
N TYR A 45 -4.33 -1.05 -1.56
CA TYR A 45 -4.95 -1.96 -0.60
C TYR A 45 -4.16 -1.99 0.71
N LEU A 46 -2.83 -2.03 0.63
CA LEU A 46 -1.96 -1.98 1.80
C LEU A 46 -2.22 -0.74 2.66
N ILE A 47 -2.34 0.44 2.04
CA ILE A 47 -2.64 1.69 2.74
C ILE A 47 -4.04 1.66 3.37
N ALA A 48 -5.04 1.08 2.68
CA ALA A 48 -6.40 1.00 3.21
C ALA A 48 -6.47 0.17 4.50
N VAL A 49 -5.80 -0.99 4.53
CA VAL A 49 -5.72 -1.86 5.72
C VAL A 49 -4.89 -1.19 6.82
N ALA A 50 -3.76 -0.57 6.47
CA ALA A 50 -2.94 0.14 7.45
C ALA A 50 -3.66 1.35 8.08
N CYS A 51 -4.54 2.01 7.33
CA CYS A 51 -5.38 3.08 7.85
C CYS A 51 -6.41 2.57 8.85
N GLU A 52 -7.03 1.42 8.56
CA GLU A 52 -7.96 0.78 9.47
C GLU A 52 -7.27 0.41 10.78
N LEU A 53 -6.05 -0.13 10.74
CA LEU A 53 -5.23 -0.38 11.93
C LEU A 53 -4.91 0.91 12.70
N ALA A 54 -4.55 1.98 12.00
CA ALA A 54 -4.13 3.23 12.64
C ALA A 54 -5.29 4.06 13.22
N THR A 55 -6.50 3.93 12.68
CA THR A 55 -7.62 4.85 12.98
C THR A 55 -8.93 4.15 13.33
N GLY A 56 -9.01 2.83 13.18
CA GLY A 56 -10.25 2.06 13.28
C GLY A 56 -11.21 2.27 12.10
N LYS A 57 -10.82 3.04 11.07
CA LYS A 57 -11.66 3.35 9.91
C LYS A 57 -10.98 2.92 8.61
N MET A 58 -11.66 2.09 7.83
CA MET A 58 -11.18 1.73 6.51
C MET A 58 -11.26 2.93 5.56
N LEU A 59 -10.13 3.24 4.91
CA LEU A 59 -10.10 4.26 3.87
C LEU A 59 -10.93 3.81 2.67
N SER A 60 -11.95 4.60 2.32
CA SER A 60 -12.66 4.43 1.06
C SER A 60 -11.69 4.52 -0.11
N SER A 61 -11.75 3.55 -1.01
CA SER A 61 -10.98 3.51 -2.25
C SER A 61 -11.29 4.68 -3.19
N GLN A 62 -12.30 5.49 -2.94
CA GLN A 62 -12.57 6.73 -3.70
C GLN A 62 -11.85 7.96 -3.15
N GLY A 63 -11.32 7.91 -1.91
CA GLY A 63 -10.80 9.09 -1.22
C GLY A 63 -9.36 9.50 -1.56
N TYR A 64 -8.64 8.73 -2.37
CA TYR A 64 -7.24 9.02 -2.74
C TYR A 64 -6.78 8.29 -4.01
N ASN A 65 -5.78 8.86 -4.68
CA ASN A 65 -5.28 8.33 -5.94
C ASN A 65 -4.31 7.17 -5.71
N GLY A 66 -4.62 6.01 -6.33
CA GLY A 66 -3.85 4.77 -6.19
C GLY A 66 -2.46 4.79 -6.83
N GLY A 67 -2.17 5.81 -7.63
CA GLY A 67 -0.89 6.00 -8.31
C GLY A 67 0.08 6.85 -7.50
N ALA A 68 0.27 8.10 -7.93
CA ALA A 68 1.30 9.00 -7.38
C ALA A 68 1.19 9.22 -5.86
N GLU A 69 -0.03 9.48 -5.34
CA GLU A 69 -0.25 9.76 -3.91
C GLU A 69 0.13 8.54 -3.05
N SER A 70 -0.37 7.35 -3.41
CA SER A 70 -0.06 6.10 -2.71
C SER A 70 1.43 5.74 -2.77
N ASN A 71 2.02 5.86 -3.96
CA ASN A 71 3.44 5.53 -4.17
C ASN A 71 4.36 6.48 -3.41
N SER A 72 4.09 7.79 -3.46
CA SER A 72 4.84 8.79 -2.72
C SER A 72 4.75 8.56 -1.21
N PHE A 73 3.54 8.29 -0.70
CA PHE A 73 3.30 8.01 0.70
C PHE A 73 4.11 6.82 1.25
N LEU A 74 4.22 5.76 0.45
CA LEU A 74 4.97 4.55 0.80
C LEU A 74 6.49 4.76 0.67
N ARG A 75 6.94 5.49 -0.35
CA ARG A 75 8.37 5.83 -0.52
C ARG A 75 8.93 6.61 0.65
N VAL A 76 8.21 7.64 1.12
CA VAL A 76 8.66 8.45 2.27
C VAL A 76 8.74 7.64 3.58
N ARG A 77 8.14 6.43 3.60
CA ARG A 77 8.20 5.47 4.72
C ARG A 77 9.20 4.33 4.48
N GLY A 78 10.04 4.44 3.45
CA GLY A 78 11.12 3.51 3.15
C GLY A 78 10.70 2.27 2.36
N PHE A 79 9.52 2.26 1.73
CA PHE A 79 9.10 1.14 0.90
C PHE A 79 9.47 1.32 -0.57
N SER A 80 9.85 0.22 -1.21
CA SER A 80 10.16 0.19 -2.64
C SER A 80 8.90 -0.04 -3.46
N ILE A 81 8.71 0.78 -4.50
CA ILE A 81 7.62 0.62 -5.46
C ILE A 81 8.15 -0.07 -6.70
N THR A 82 7.44 -1.08 -7.20
CA THR A 82 7.73 -1.72 -8.47
C THR A 82 6.62 -1.45 -9.47
N ASP A 83 6.95 -1.48 -10.76
CA ASP A 83 5.93 -1.59 -11.80
C ASP A 83 5.30 -3.00 -11.82
N LYS A 84 4.33 -3.20 -12.71
CA LYS A 84 3.72 -4.51 -12.97
C LYS A 84 4.70 -5.57 -13.48
N TYR A 85 5.87 -5.17 -14.00
CA TYR A 85 6.92 -6.07 -14.46
C TYR A 85 7.95 -6.39 -13.36
N GLY A 86 7.81 -5.82 -12.16
CA GLY A 86 8.71 -6.04 -11.03
C GLY A 86 9.96 -5.17 -11.04
N ARG A 87 10.06 -4.18 -11.93
CA ARG A 87 11.18 -3.22 -11.92
C ARG A 87 10.97 -2.23 -10.79
N ILE A 88 11.96 -2.09 -9.91
CA ILE A 88 11.94 -1.08 -8.86
C ILE A 88 11.97 0.29 -9.54
N ILE A 89 10.93 1.09 -9.32
CA ILE A 89 10.87 2.45 -9.82
C ILE A 89 11.60 3.29 -8.78
N THR A 90 12.72 3.89 -9.12
CA THR A 90 13.47 4.77 -8.21
C THR A 90 13.32 6.25 -8.55
N ARG A 91 12.72 6.59 -9.70
CA ARG A 91 12.65 7.98 -10.16
C ARG A 91 11.46 8.77 -9.56
N PRO A 92 11.68 10.04 -9.18
CA PRO A 92 10.63 10.97 -8.75
C PRO A 92 9.67 11.33 -9.89
#